data_AF-A0A0J1DM95-F1
#
_entry.id   AF-A0A0J1DM95-F1
#
_cell.length_a   1.000
_cell.length_b   1.000
_cell.length_c   1.000
_cell.angle_alpha   90.00
_cell.angle_beta   90.00
_cell.angle_gamma   90.00
#
_symmetry.space_group_name_H-M   'P 1'
#
loop_
_entity.id
_entity.type
_entity.pdbx_description
1 polymer ?
#
loop_
_entity_poly.entity_id
_entity_poly.type
_entity_poly.pdbx_seq_one_letter_code
_entity_poly.pdbx_strand_id
1 'polypeptide(L)'
;MLVCLALLAWAAPAFGSFADEVESLLQSLDEQLEGYRSQLHSAGEEELAKRHAEIQAQLDREWEECYAQLEEEGTAYAAWLQDEYGSRLLRLQLELLLVNLGPEERDAKVQAAAALQKDMDRLRAEKEEELRERLAAFELLLDERFAELSGEASDEIEARLAEEYLAYKDDLLWAFEHTLRNSYAKR
;
A
#
# COMPACT_ATOMS: atom_id res chain seq x y z
N MET A 1 47.88 19.64 6.85
CA MET A 1 48.67 20.86 6.57
C MET A 1 48.41 21.85 7.70
N LEU A 2 49.32 21.94 8.67
CA LEU A 2 49.04 22.49 10.01
C LEU A 2 50.09 23.53 10.46
N VAL A 3 50.71 24.29 9.53
CA VAL A 3 51.92 25.08 9.85
C VAL A 3 51.87 26.56 9.44
N CYS A 4 50.77 27.09 8.87
CA CYS A 4 50.71 28.52 8.51
C CYS A 4 50.04 29.43 9.55
N LEU A 5 49.91 28.99 10.80
CA LEU A 5 49.14 29.71 11.85
C LEU A 5 49.99 30.50 12.87
N ALA A 6 51.31 30.59 12.72
CA ALA A 6 52.17 31.09 13.81
C ALA A 6 52.80 32.49 13.64
N LEU A 7 52.50 33.28 12.59
CA LEU A 7 53.32 34.48 12.31
C LEU A 7 52.60 35.81 12.05
N LEU A 8 51.33 35.97 12.46
CA LEU A 8 50.64 37.27 12.40
C LEU A 8 49.89 37.60 13.70
N ALA A 9 50.55 37.37 14.85
CA ALA A 9 49.99 37.66 16.17
C ALA A 9 50.08 39.14 16.61
N TRP A 10 50.39 40.10 15.73
CA TRP A 10 50.60 41.49 16.15
C TRP A 10 49.99 42.51 15.16
N ALA A 11 48.70 42.37 14.86
CA ALA A 11 47.83 43.47 14.43
C ALA A 11 46.35 43.12 14.61
N ALA A 12 45.64 43.99 15.34
CA ALA A 12 44.19 44.19 15.38
C ALA A 12 43.30 43.25 16.24
N PRO A 13 42.66 43.78 17.32
CA PRO A 13 41.47 43.17 17.94
C PRO A 13 40.24 43.14 17.02
N ALA A 14 40.32 43.70 15.81
CA ALA A 14 39.25 43.69 14.81
C ALA A 14 39.10 42.34 14.05
N PHE A 15 40.16 41.52 14.01
CA PHE A 15 40.13 40.22 13.31
C PHE A 15 39.42 39.11 14.10
N GLY A 16 39.51 39.13 15.44
CA GLY A 16 38.76 38.20 16.31
C GLY A 16 37.25 38.38 16.19
N SER A 17 36.77 39.63 16.24
CA SER A 17 35.34 39.94 16.10
C SER A 17 34.73 39.54 14.75
N PHE A 18 35.54 39.45 13.69
CA PHE A 18 35.08 39.03 12.37
C PHE A 18 34.98 37.51 12.27
N ALA A 19 35.97 36.79 12.83
CA ALA A 19 35.95 35.33 12.87
C ALA A 19 34.74 34.82 13.68
N ASP A 20 34.46 35.44 14.82
CA ASP A 20 33.29 35.11 15.67
C ASP A 20 31.95 35.38 14.94
N GLU A 21 31.88 36.46 14.14
CA GLU A 21 30.70 36.83 13.35
C GLU A 21 30.45 35.84 12.20
N VAL A 22 31.50 35.39 11.52
CA VAL A 22 31.42 34.35 10.48
C VAL A 22 31.04 32.99 11.08
N GLU A 23 31.62 32.61 12.22
CA GLU A 23 31.30 31.36 12.91
C GLU A 23 29.84 31.32 13.38
N SER A 24 29.33 32.42 13.94
CA SER A 24 27.91 32.53 14.33
C SER A 24 26.97 32.44 13.12
N LEU A 25 27.33 33.02 11.97
CA LEU A 25 26.51 32.92 10.75
C LEU A 25 26.52 31.50 10.17
N LEU A 26 27.66 30.80 10.21
CA LEU A 26 27.76 29.39 9.79
C LEU A 26 26.92 28.49 10.69
N GLN A 27 27.00 28.68 12.01
CA GLN A 27 26.18 27.92 12.95
C GLN A 27 24.68 28.15 12.71
N SER A 28 24.27 29.40 12.45
CA SER A 28 22.86 29.69 12.13
C SER A 28 22.42 29.03 10.82
N LEU A 29 23.28 28.95 9.82
CA LEU A 29 23.00 28.26 8.56
C LEU A 29 22.83 26.76 8.77
N ASP A 30 23.71 26.12 9.56
CA ASP A 30 23.59 24.71 9.92
C ASP A 30 22.28 24.42 10.67
N GLU A 31 21.91 25.26 11.64
CA GLU A 31 20.65 25.15 12.39
C GLU A 31 19.43 25.29 11.46
N GLN A 32 19.47 26.20 10.50
CA GLN A 32 18.39 26.39 9.52
C GLN A 32 18.27 25.22 8.54
N LEU A 33 19.39 24.66 8.07
CA LEU A 33 19.38 23.50 7.19
C LEU A 33 18.82 22.26 7.89
N GLU A 34 19.25 22.01 9.13
CA GLU A 34 18.76 20.87 9.90
C GLU A 34 17.27 21.03 10.26
N GLY A 35 16.86 22.23 10.65
CA GLY A 35 15.46 22.55 10.92
C GLY A 35 14.57 22.33 9.69
N TYR A 36 15.02 22.79 8.52
CA TYR A 36 14.27 22.61 7.28
C TYR A 36 14.24 21.15 6.82
N ARG A 37 15.35 20.42 6.96
CA ARG A 37 15.40 18.98 6.68
C ARG A 37 14.39 18.20 7.53
N SER A 38 14.28 18.53 8.81
CA SER A 38 13.29 17.93 9.70
C SER A 38 11.85 18.24 9.27
N GLN A 39 11.58 19.47 8.83
CA GLN A 39 10.26 19.85 8.30
C GLN A 39 9.90 19.08 7.03
N LEU A 40 10.84 18.99 6.07
CA LEU A 40 10.63 18.23 4.83
C LEU A 40 10.39 16.75 5.12
N HIS A 41 11.13 16.16 6.05
CA HIS A 41 10.93 14.77 6.44
C HIS A 41 9.53 14.55 7.00
N SER A 42 9.08 15.39 7.94
CA SER A 42 7.73 15.30 8.50
C SER A 42 6.64 15.51 7.45
N ALA A 43 6.83 16.44 6.51
CA ALA A 43 5.90 16.67 5.41
C ALA A 43 5.82 15.47 4.47
N GLY A 44 6.97 14.84 4.19
CA GLY A 44 7.06 13.61 3.41
C GLY A 44 6.32 12.44 4.04
N GLU A 45 6.49 12.21 5.35
CA GLU A 45 5.75 11.18 6.07
C GLU A 45 4.23 11.42 6.04
N GLU A 46 3.79 12.66 6.20
CA GLU A 46 2.37 13.00 6.14
C GLU A 46 1.78 12.77 4.75
N GLU A 47 2.51 13.15 3.69
CA GLU A 47 2.06 12.93 2.32
C GLU A 47 2.05 11.44 1.96
N LEU A 48 3.09 10.69 2.34
CA LEU A 48 3.16 9.25 2.12
C LEU A 48 2.00 8.54 2.82
N ALA A 49 1.67 8.93 4.06
CA ALA A 49 0.53 8.38 4.78
C ALA A 49 -0.80 8.65 4.05
N LYS A 50 -0.98 9.85 3.48
CA LYS A 50 -2.18 10.16 2.66
C LYS A 50 -2.22 9.31 1.40
N ARG A 51 -1.10 9.17 0.69
CA ARG A 51 -1.01 8.35 -0.52
C ARG A 51 -1.30 6.87 -0.24
N HIS A 52 -0.73 6.31 0.83
CA HIS A 52 -1.05 4.94 1.26
C HIS A 52 -2.54 4.76 1.53
N ALA A 53 -3.19 5.72 2.21
CA ALA A 53 -4.62 5.65 2.46
C ALA A 53 -5.46 5.72 1.17
N GLU A 54 -5.06 6.56 0.20
CA GLU A 54 -5.70 6.64 -1.12
C GLU A 54 -5.57 5.33 -1.89
N ILE A 55 -4.36 4.74 -1.92
CA ILE A 55 -4.07 3.46 -2.57
C ILE A 55 -4.92 2.36 -1.91
N GLN A 56 -4.90 2.26 -0.58
CA GLN A 56 -5.68 1.26 0.15
C GLN A 56 -7.17 1.38 -0.17
N ALA A 57 -7.74 2.59 -0.11
CA ALA A 57 -9.15 2.82 -0.42
C ALA A 57 -9.52 2.50 -1.88
N GLN A 58 -8.57 2.58 -2.81
CA GLN A 58 -8.77 2.08 -4.16
C GLN A 58 -8.80 0.55 -4.20
N LEU A 59 -7.79 -0.10 -3.62
CA LEU A 59 -7.66 -1.57 -3.64
C LEU A 59 -8.81 -2.25 -2.87
N ASP A 60 -9.27 -1.66 -1.78
CA ASP A 60 -10.44 -2.15 -1.02
C ASP A 60 -11.70 -2.16 -1.90
N ARG A 61 -11.89 -1.13 -2.74
CA ARG A 61 -13.02 -1.10 -3.69
C ARG A 61 -12.89 -2.20 -4.75
N GLU A 62 -11.69 -2.42 -5.27
CA GLU A 62 -11.42 -3.50 -6.21
C GLU A 62 -11.66 -4.89 -5.57
N TRP A 63 -11.31 -5.04 -4.28
CA TRP A 63 -11.62 -6.24 -3.48
C TRP A 63 -13.12 -6.48 -3.35
N GLU A 64 -13.89 -5.47 -2.93
CA GLU A 64 -15.34 -5.57 -2.77
C GLU A 64 -16.03 -5.91 -4.11
N GLU A 65 -15.60 -5.30 -5.22
CA GLU A 65 -16.13 -5.59 -6.55
C GLU A 65 -15.86 -7.04 -6.98
N CYS A 66 -14.64 -7.54 -6.75
CA CYS A 66 -14.28 -8.93 -7.04
C CYS A 66 -15.06 -9.90 -6.16
N TYR A 67 -15.13 -9.63 -4.86
CA TYR A 67 -15.86 -10.45 -3.90
C TYR A 67 -17.34 -10.57 -4.28
N ALA A 68 -18.00 -9.45 -4.59
CA ALA A 68 -19.40 -9.44 -5.02
C ALA A 68 -19.63 -10.26 -6.30
N GLN A 69 -18.71 -10.20 -7.26
CA GLN A 69 -18.78 -11.01 -8.48
C GLN A 69 -18.67 -12.52 -8.17
N LEU A 70 -17.73 -12.91 -7.30
CA LEU A 70 -17.56 -14.30 -6.90
C LEU A 70 -18.75 -14.83 -6.08
N GLU A 71 -19.35 -13.98 -5.23
CA GLU A 71 -20.56 -14.31 -4.48
C GLU A 71 -21.78 -14.50 -5.40
N GLU A 72 -21.95 -13.63 -6.39
CA GLU A 72 -23.00 -13.76 -7.40
C GLU A 72 -22.81 -15.04 -8.22
N GLU A 73 -21.57 -15.34 -8.65
CA GLU A 73 -21.23 -16.56 -9.37
C GLU A 73 -21.53 -17.82 -8.54
N GLY A 74 -21.15 -17.83 -7.25
CA GLY A 74 -21.45 -18.92 -6.33
C GLY A 74 -22.96 -19.12 -6.12
N THR A 75 -23.70 -18.04 -5.98
CA THR A 75 -25.17 -18.07 -5.82
C THR A 75 -25.86 -18.58 -7.08
N ALA A 76 -25.43 -18.10 -8.25
CA ALA A 76 -25.94 -18.56 -9.54
C ALA A 76 -25.65 -20.04 -9.78
N TYR A 77 -24.46 -20.50 -9.40
CA TYR A 77 -24.08 -21.91 -9.49
C TYR A 77 -24.92 -22.80 -8.55
N ALA A 78 -25.16 -22.36 -7.32
CA ALA A 78 -26.03 -23.06 -6.38
C ALA A 78 -27.48 -23.15 -6.90
N ALA A 79 -27.99 -22.09 -7.51
CA ALA A 79 -29.30 -22.09 -8.15
C ALA A 79 -29.35 -23.07 -9.33
N TRP A 80 -28.31 -23.08 -10.17
CA TRP A 80 -28.19 -24.03 -11.28
C TRP A 80 -28.15 -25.48 -10.79
N LEU A 81 -27.38 -25.79 -9.75
CA LEU A 81 -27.35 -27.13 -9.14
C LEU A 81 -28.74 -27.57 -8.66
N GLN A 82 -29.50 -26.65 -8.05
CA GLN A 82 -30.84 -26.93 -7.57
C GLN A 82 -31.83 -27.16 -8.72
N ASP A 83 -31.70 -26.45 -9.84
CA ASP A 83 -32.57 -26.63 -11.01
C ASP A 83 -32.27 -27.97 -11.71
N GLU A 84 -30.98 -28.25 -11.95
CA GLU A 84 -30.51 -29.44 -12.67
C GLU A 84 -30.78 -30.74 -11.89
N TYR A 85 -30.45 -30.75 -10.59
CA TYR A 85 -30.50 -31.97 -9.78
C TYR A 85 -31.65 -31.99 -8.77
N GLY A 86 -32.07 -30.82 -8.26
CA GLY A 86 -33.04 -30.74 -7.17
C GLY A 86 -34.43 -31.25 -7.56
N SER A 87 -34.88 -31.00 -8.79
CA SER A 87 -36.17 -31.52 -9.28
C SER A 87 -36.19 -33.05 -9.33
N ARG A 88 -35.09 -33.67 -9.79
CA ARG A 88 -34.91 -35.12 -9.84
C ARG A 88 -34.79 -35.73 -8.45
N LEU A 89 -34.06 -35.05 -7.55
CA LEU A 89 -33.94 -35.47 -6.15
C LEU A 89 -35.31 -35.46 -5.46
N LEU A 90 -36.05 -34.36 -5.59
CA LEU A 90 -37.38 -34.20 -5.01
C LEU A 90 -38.34 -35.26 -5.53
N ARG A 91 -38.30 -35.54 -6.83
CA ARG A 91 -39.11 -36.63 -7.42
C ARG A 91 -38.80 -37.97 -6.79
N LEU A 92 -37.51 -38.34 -6.65
CA LEU A 92 -37.12 -39.60 -6.02
C LEU A 92 -37.58 -39.66 -4.55
N GLN A 93 -37.47 -38.55 -3.81
CA GLN A 93 -37.94 -38.45 -2.43
C GLN A 93 -39.46 -38.62 -2.33
N LEU A 94 -40.23 -37.98 -3.22
CA LEU A 94 -41.69 -38.13 -3.27
C LEU A 94 -42.11 -39.55 -3.65
N GLU A 95 -41.45 -40.17 -4.63
CA GLU A 95 -41.71 -41.56 -5.03
C GLU A 95 -41.44 -42.52 -3.87
N LEU A 96 -40.38 -42.31 -3.09
CA LEU A 96 -40.06 -43.10 -1.89
C LEU A 96 -41.10 -42.95 -0.76
N LEU A 97 -41.79 -41.81 -0.68
CA LEU A 97 -42.75 -41.50 0.38
C LEU A 97 -44.19 -41.87 0.02
N LEU A 98 -44.58 -41.69 -1.24
CA LEU A 98 -45.98 -41.68 -1.67
C LEU A 98 -46.37 -42.88 -2.53
N VAL A 99 -45.40 -43.61 -3.09
CA VAL A 99 -45.66 -44.76 -3.97
C VAL A 99 -45.46 -46.06 -3.19
N ASN A 100 -46.36 -47.01 -3.39
CA ASN A 100 -46.23 -48.34 -2.80
C ASN A 100 -45.22 -49.16 -3.63
N LEU A 101 -43.95 -49.05 -3.27
CA LEU A 101 -42.81 -49.66 -3.97
C LEU A 101 -42.51 -51.06 -3.43
N GLY A 102 -42.10 -51.97 -4.32
CA GLY A 102 -41.47 -53.23 -3.91
C GLY A 102 -40.13 -52.98 -3.19
N PRO A 103 -39.63 -53.95 -2.39
CA PRO A 103 -38.37 -53.78 -1.65
C PRO A 103 -37.17 -53.49 -2.57
N GLU A 104 -37.06 -54.18 -3.70
CA GLU A 104 -35.97 -53.95 -4.67
C GLU A 104 -36.04 -52.56 -5.31
N GLU A 105 -37.24 -52.10 -5.69
CA GLU A 105 -37.45 -50.77 -6.29
C GLU A 105 -37.17 -49.65 -5.28
N ARG A 106 -37.54 -49.87 -4.02
CA ARG A 106 -37.28 -48.93 -2.92
C ARG A 106 -35.77 -48.77 -2.72
N ASP A 107 -35.03 -49.87 -2.62
CA ASP A 107 -33.57 -49.84 -2.43
C ASP A 107 -32.87 -49.15 -3.62
N ALA A 108 -33.29 -49.45 -4.85
CA ALA A 108 -32.75 -48.79 -6.05
C ALA A 108 -32.98 -47.27 -6.02
N LYS A 109 -34.17 -46.80 -5.62
CA LYS A 109 -34.46 -45.37 -5.50
C LYS A 109 -33.70 -44.69 -4.37
N VAL A 110 -33.51 -45.35 -3.23
CA VAL A 110 -32.67 -44.83 -2.14
C VAL A 110 -31.23 -44.66 -2.61
N GLN A 111 -30.66 -45.66 -3.30
CA GLN A 111 -29.30 -45.57 -3.85
C GLN A 111 -29.19 -44.45 -4.91
N ALA A 112 -30.18 -44.33 -5.79
CA ALA A 112 -30.20 -43.26 -6.80
C ALA A 112 -30.26 -41.86 -6.16
N ALA A 113 -31.08 -41.67 -5.11
CA ALA A 113 -31.15 -40.40 -4.39
C ALA A 113 -29.84 -40.08 -3.67
N ALA A 114 -29.22 -41.09 -3.02
CA ALA A 114 -27.93 -40.93 -2.35
C ALA A 114 -26.80 -40.60 -3.33
N ALA A 115 -26.77 -41.24 -4.50
CA ALA A 115 -25.82 -40.93 -5.56
C ALA A 115 -25.98 -39.49 -6.06
N LEU A 116 -27.22 -39.06 -6.30
CA LEU A 116 -27.51 -37.71 -6.78
C LEU A 116 -27.11 -36.64 -5.75
N GLN A 117 -27.41 -36.86 -4.46
CA GLN A 117 -26.99 -35.97 -3.38
C GLN A 117 -25.47 -35.86 -3.31
N LYS A 118 -24.77 -37.01 -3.38
CA LYS A 118 -23.31 -37.05 -3.38
C LYS A 118 -22.70 -36.29 -4.55
N ASP A 119 -23.29 -36.39 -5.74
CA ASP A 119 -22.83 -35.66 -6.91
C ASP A 119 -23.02 -34.14 -6.74
N MET A 120 -24.17 -33.71 -6.23
CA MET A 120 -24.42 -32.30 -5.91
C MET A 120 -23.42 -31.76 -4.88
N ASP A 121 -23.18 -32.50 -3.80
CA ASP A 121 -22.25 -32.10 -2.74
C ASP A 121 -20.81 -32.01 -3.27
N ARG A 122 -20.41 -32.95 -4.13
CA ARG A 122 -19.09 -32.93 -4.80
C ARG A 122 -18.94 -31.70 -5.69
N LEU A 123 -19.91 -31.45 -6.58
CA LEU A 123 -19.86 -30.32 -7.50
C LEU A 123 -19.85 -28.98 -6.76
N ARG A 124 -20.64 -28.89 -5.67
CA ARG A 124 -20.62 -27.72 -4.79
C ARG A 124 -19.24 -27.51 -4.17
N ALA A 125 -18.64 -28.55 -3.60
CA ALA A 125 -17.31 -28.44 -3.00
C ALA A 125 -16.23 -28.07 -4.03
N GLU A 126 -16.29 -28.64 -5.23
CA GLU A 126 -15.39 -28.30 -6.35
C GLU A 126 -15.51 -26.81 -6.71
N LYS A 127 -16.74 -26.28 -6.78
CA LYS A 127 -16.95 -24.86 -7.08
C LYS A 127 -16.52 -23.94 -5.94
N GLU A 128 -16.82 -24.29 -4.70
CA GLU A 128 -16.40 -23.52 -3.52
C GLU A 128 -14.87 -23.44 -3.42
N GLU A 129 -14.14 -24.52 -3.78
CA GLU A 129 -12.68 -24.50 -3.85
C GLU A 129 -12.18 -23.59 -4.97
N GLU A 130 -12.72 -23.72 -6.18
CA GLU A 130 -12.35 -22.87 -7.32
C GLU A 130 -12.51 -21.37 -7.02
N LEU A 131 -13.65 -20.99 -6.41
CA LEU A 131 -13.92 -19.60 -6.03
C LEU A 131 -12.96 -19.13 -4.93
N ARG A 132 -12.60 -20.00 -3.97
CA ARG A 132 -11.64 -19.67 -2.90
C ARG A 132 -10.23 -19.49 -3.44
N GLU A 133 -9.78 -20.37 -4.33
CA GLU A 133 -8.48 -20.26 -5.00
C GLU A 133 -8.37 -18.95 -5.80
N ARG A 134 -9.43 -18.60 -6.53
CA ARG A 134 -9.52 -17.34 -7.27
C ARG A 134 -9.47 -16.12 -6.35
N LEU A 135 -10.19 -16.15 -5.22
CA LEU A 135 -10.16 -15.07 -4.23
C LEU A 135 -8.76 -14.91 -3.63
N ALA A 136 -8.12 -16.01 -3.21
CA ALA A 136 -6.78 -15.97 -2.63
C ALA A 136 -5.71 -15.47 -3.63
N ALA A 137 -5.82 -15.86 -4.90
CA ALA A 137 -4.94 -15.35 -5.95
C ALA A 137 -5.15 -13.84 -6.18
N PHE A 138 -6.40 -13.36 -6.07
CA PHE A 138 -6.70 -11.95 -6.20
C PHE A 138 -6.19 -11.12 -5.00
N GLU A 139 -6.33 -11.63 -3.78
CA GLU A 139 -5.76 -11.00 -2.58
C GLU A 139 -4.23 -10.84 -2.70
N LEU A 140 -3.53 -11.87 -3.18
CA LEU A 140 -2.10 -11.78 -3.43
C LEU A 140 -1.75 -10.69 -4.47
N LEU A 141 -2.55 -10.59 -5.54
CA LEU A 141 -2.36 -9.56 -6.57
C LEU A 141 -2.58 -8.14 -6.01
N LEU A 142 -3.55 -7.96 -5.11
CA LEU A 142 -3.77 -6.68 -4.45
C LEU A 142 -2.60 -6.30 -3.53
N ASP A 143 -2.05 -7.26 -2.78
CA ASP A 143 -0.88 -7.03 -1.94
C ASP A 143 0.36 -6.64 -2.76
N GLU A 144 0.60 -7.32 -3.87
CA GLU A 144 1.70 -7.00 -4.80
C GLU A 144 1.54 -5.58 -5.36
N ARG A 145 0.33 -5.22 -5.79
CA ARG A 145 0.03 -3.88 -6.30
C ARG A 145 0.13 -2.81 -5.22
N PHE A 146 -0.28 -3.10 -3.98
CA PHE A 146 -0.10 -2.16 -2.88
C PHE A 146 1.38 -1.85 -2.66
N ALA A 147 2.23 -2.88 -2.65
CA ALA A 147 3.66 -2.72 -2.48
C ALA A 147 4.30 -1.93 -3.63
N GLU A 148 3.92 -2.23 -4.88
CA GLU A 148 4.38 -1.50 -6.07
C GLU A 148 3.99 -0.02 -6.02
N LEU A 149 2.70 0.28 -5.88
CA LEU A 149 2.19 1.65 -5.87
C LEU A 149 2.71 2.47 -4.68
N SER A 150 2.85 1.85 -3.50
CA SER A 150 3.41 2.50 -2.33
C SER A 150 4.90 2.80 -2.50
N GLY A 151 5.65 1.88 -3.11
CA GLY A 151 7.05 2.07 -3.46
C GLY A 151 7.24 3.23 -4.45
N GLU A 152 6.46 3.24 -5.54
CA GLU A 152 6.47 4.32 -6.52
C GLU A 152 6.15 5.69 -5.89
N ALA A 153 5.13 5.74 -5.03
CA ALA A 153 4.76 6.97 -4.32
C ALA A 153 5.87 7.44 -3.37
N SER A 154 6.53 6.52 -2.66
CA SER A 154 7.67 6.84 -1.78
C SER A 154 8.83 7.43 -2.58
N ASP A 155 9.22 6.78 -3.67
CA ASP A 155 10.32 7.23 -4.53
C ASP A 155 10.05 8.62 -5.14
N GLU A 156 8.82 8.86 -5.60
CA GLU A 156 8.41 10.17 -6.14
C GLU A 156 8.49 11.27 -5.08
N ILE A 157 7.95 11.02 -3.88
CA ILE A 157 7.95 11.98 -2.77
C ILE A 157 9.39 12.28 -2.33
N GLU A 158 10.20 11.25 -2.13
CA GLU A 158 11.60 11.41 -1.70
C GLU A 158 12.42 12.18 -2.74
N ALA A 159 12.26 11.89 -4.03
CA ALA A 159 12.95 12.62 -5.10
C ALA A 159 12.56 14.11 -5.09
N ARG A 160 11.26 14.41 -4.97
CA ARG A 160 10.76 15.78 -4.93
C ARG A 160 11.25 16.54 -3.69
N LEU A 161 11.26 15.91 -2.52
CA LEU A 161 11.77 16.52 -1.28
C LEU A 161 13.29 16.74 -1.33
N ALA A 162 14.04 15.84 -1.98
CA ALA A 162 15.47 16.01 -2.20
C ALA A 162 15.76 17.21 -3.11
N GLU A 163 15.00 17.39 -4.19
CA GLU A 163 15.09 18.57 -5.07
C GLU A 163 14.77 19.86 -4.31
N GLU A 164 13.69 19.86 -3.50
CA GLU A 164 13.29 21.00 -2.69
C GLU A 164 14.37 21.38 -1.65
N TYR A 165 14.95 20.38 -0.98
CA TYR A 165 16.05 20.59 -0.03
C TYR A 165 17.28 21.21 -0.70
N LEU A 166 17.66 20.72 -1.88
CA LEU A 166 18.81 21.26 -2.62
C LEU A 166 18.58 22.71 -3.04
N ALA A 167 17.38 23.03 -3.55
CA ALA A 167 17.02 24.39 -3.92
C ALA A 167 17.10 25.35 -2.72
N TYR A 168 16.54 24.94 -1.57
CA TYR A 168 16.61 25.74 -0.35
C TYR A 168 18.05 25.94 0.15
N LYS A 169 18.87 24.90 0.08
CA LYS A 169 20.28 24.97 0.46
C LYS A 169 21.05 25.97 -0.42
N ASP A 170 20.83 25.95 -1.73
CA ASP A 170 21.48 26.85 -2.66
C ASP A 170 21.05 28.31 -2.41
N ASP A 171 19.77 28.56 -2.15
CA ASP A 171 19.24 29.87 -1.78
C ASP A 171 19.85 30.39 -0.48
N LEU A 172 19.99 29.53 0.54
CA LEU A 172 20.63 29.86 1.81
C LEU A 172 22.11 30.21 1.65
N LEU A 173 22.85 29.41 0.88
CA LEU A 173 24.27 29.66 0.61
C LEU A 173 24.46 30.98 -0.13
N TRP A 174 23.61 31.26 -1.12
CA TRP A 174 23.63 32.54 -1.83
C TRP A 174 23.35 33.72 -0.90
N ALA A 175 22.34 33.62 -0.04
CA ALA A 175 22.01 34.66 0.94
C ALA A 175 23.15 34.89 1.95
N PHE A 176 23.81 33.81 2.38
CA PHE A 176 24.98 33.85 3.26
C PHE A 176 26.17 34.56 2.60
N GLU A 177 26.53 34.18 1.36
CA GLU A 177 27.60 34.83 0.60
C GLU A 177 27.34 36.32 0.39
N HIS A 178 26.10 36.69 0.06
CA HIS A 178 25.70 38.09 -0.07
C HIS A 178 25.80 38.86 1.24
N THR A 179 25.44 38.23 2.36
CA THR A 179 25.55 38.83 3.69
C THR A 179 27.01 39.07 4.06
N LEU A 180 27.90 38.09 3.82
CA LEU A 180 29.33 38.24 4.01
C LEU A 180 29.91 39.34 3.13
N ARG A 181 29.57 39.37 1.83
CA ARG A 181 30.08 40.38 0.91
C ARG A 181 29.67 41.80 1.35
N ASN A 182 28.43 41.95 1.81
CA ASN A 182 27.91 43.23 2.30
C ASN A 182 28.52 43.64 3.65
N SER A 183 28.85 42.70 4.53
CA SER A 183 29.54 43.00 5.80
C SER A 183 31.00 43.39 5.56
N TYR A 184 31.68 42.73 4.61
CA TYR A 184 33.02 43.11 4.15
C TYR A 184 33.05 44.50 3.49
N ALA A 185 32.06 44.84 2.65
CA ALA A 185 32.02 46.13 1.96
C ALA A 185 31.67 47.33 2.85
N LYS A 186 31.15 47.08 4.06
CA LYS A 186 30.81 48.12 5.07
C LYS A 186 31.92 48.35 6.11
N ARG A 187 32.98 47.53 6.11
CA ARG A 187 34.18 47.71 6.93
C ARG A 187 35.26 48.45 6.13
#